data_AF-A0A920PXA4-F1
#
_entry.id   AF-A0A920PXA4-F1
#
_cell.length_a   1.000
_cell.length_b   1.000
_cell.length_c   1.000
_cell.angle_alpha   90.00
_cell.angle_beta   90.00
_cell.angle_gamma   90.00
#
_symmetry.space_group_name_H-M   'P 1'
#
loop_
_entity.id
_entity.type
_entity.pdbx_description
1 polymer ?
#
loop_
_entity_poly.entity_id
_entity_poly.type
_entity_poly.pdbx_seq_one_letter_code
_entity_poly.pdbx_strand_id
1 'polypeptide(L)' 'MVQDYLGWVLDKIEGKKLGAMIERAGYPGGAADLDQDMIDAVLPALTTKAREMLDLGESLTGHPGLPLDPTPNMVSN' A
#
# COMPACT_ATOMS: atom_id res chain seq x y z
N MET A 1 -15.03 12.34 -7.93
CA MET A 1 -13.79 11.99 -7.19
C MET A 1 -13.93 10.55 -6.71
N VAL A 2 -12.86 9.76 -6.75
CA VAL A 2 -12.87 8.40 -6.17
C VAL A 2 -13.00 8.57 -4.66
N GLN A 3 -14.07 8.02 -4.06
CA GLN A 3 -14.31 8.17 -2.62
C GLN A 3 -13.51 7.16 -1.78
N ASP A 4 -13.24 5.97 -2.32
CA ASP A 4 -12.37 4.96 -1.69
C ASP A 4 -11.08 4.79 -2.50
N TYR A 5 -10.11 5.65 -2.24
CA TYR A 5 -8.81 5.60 -2.93
C TYR A 5 -7.99 4.37 -2.51
N LEU A 6 -8.12 3.90 -1.25
CA LEU A 6 -7.44 2.69 -0.81
C LEU A 6 -8.03 1.47 -1.51
N GLY A 7 -9.35 1.35 -1.57
CA GLY A 7 -10.04 0.31 -2.33
C GLY A 7 -9.58 0.29 -3.79
N TRP A 8 -9.48 1.45 -4.44
CA TRP A 8 -8.98 1.52 -5.81
C TRP A 8 -7.54 0.95 -5.96
N VAL A 9 -6.65 1.20 -4.99
CA VAL A 9 -5.29 0.66 -5.01
C VAL A 9 -5.31 -0.86 -4.78
N LEU A 10 -6.08 -1.33 -3.80
CA LEU A 10 -6.21 -2.75 -3.49
C LEU A 10 -6.72 -3.54 -4.69
N ASP A 11 -7.72 -3.02 -5.41
CA ASP A 11 -8.24 -3.61 -6.65
C ASP A 11 -7.14 -3.80 -7.71
N LYS A 12 -6.14 -2.91 -7.79
CA LYS A 12 -5.01 -3.07 -8.73
C LYS A 12 -4.07 -4.17 -8.29
N ILE A 13 -3.80 -4.27 -7.00
CA ILE A 13 -2.93 -5.31 -6.45
C ILE A 13 -3.60 -6.68 -6.59
N GLU A 14 -4.87 -6.80 -6.22
CA GLU A 14 -5.70 -8.02 -6.44
C GLU A 14 -5.80 -8.38 -7.92
N GLY A 15 -5.91 -7.38 -8.79
CA GLY A 15 -5.88 -7.55 -10.25
C GLY A 15 -4.51 -7.87 -10.84
N LYS A 16 -3.52 -8.24 -10.00
CA LYS A 16 -2.15 -8.62 -10.37
C LYS A 16 -1.42 -7.55 -11.20
N LYS A 17 -1.70 -6.27 -10.93
CA LYS A 17 -1.06 -5.14 -11.63
C LYS A 17 0.20 -4.64 -10.95
N LEU A 18 0.54 -5.14 -9.76
CA LEU A 18 1.70 -4.68 -8.99
C LEU A 18 3.01 -4.81 -9.80
N GLY A 19 3.26 -5.94 -10.46
CA GLY A 19 4.46 -6.11 -11.30
C GLY A 19 4.57 -5.06 -12.42
N ALA A 20 3.48 -4.83 -13.16
CA ALA A 20 3.45 -3.81 -14.22
C ALA A 20 3.61 -2.38 -13.68
N MET A 21 3.13 -2.10 -12.47
CA MET A 21 3.34 -0.82 -11.79
C MET A 21 4.81 -0.63 -11.41
N ILE A 22 5.45 -1.65 -10.86
CA ILE A 22 6.88 -1.65 -10.49
C ILE A 22 7.77 -1.44 -11.73
N GLU A 23 7.48 -2.16 -12.81
CA GLU A 23 8.19 -2.01 -14.09
C GLU A 23 8.04 -0.57 -14.63
N ARG A 24 6.82 -0.04 -14.65
CA ARG A 24 6.54 1.33 -15.11
C ARG A 24 7.17 2.41 -14.21
N ALA A 25 7.38 2.12 -12.93
CA ALA A 25 8.09 2.98 -12.01
C ALA A 25 9.63 2.98 -12.23
N GLY A 26 10.13 2.18 -13.17
CA GLY A 26 11.56 2.11 -13.51
C GLY A 26 12.32 1.04 -12.73
N TYR A 27 11.62 0.07 -12.12
CA TYR A 27 12.24 -1.02 -11.34
C TYR A 27 12.04 -2.39 -12.00
N PRO A 28 12.57 -2.62 -13.21
CA PRO A 28 12.33 -3.87 -13.95
C PRO A 28 12.84 -5.13 -13.22
N GLY A 29 13.94 -5.02 -12.45
CA GLY A 29 14.44 -6.13 -11.63
C GLY A 29 13.45 -6.53 -10.52
N GLY A 30 12.93 -5.55 -9.78
CA GLY A 30 11.92 -5.82 -8.75
C GLY A 30 10.60 -6.35 -9.31
N ALA A 31 10.26 -5.99 -10.55
CA ALA A 31 9.09 -6.57 -11.24
C ALA A 31 9.33 -8.04 -11.63
N ALA A 32 10.55 -8.39 -12.05
CA ALA A 32 10.92 -9.75 -12.41
C ALA A 32 11.00 -10.68 -11.20
N ASP A 33 11.43 -10.15 -10.05
CA ASP A 33 11.57 -10.89 -8.79
C ASP A 33 10.29 -10.91 -7.94
N LEU A 34 9.18 -10.35 -8.44
CA LEU A 34 7.94 -10.26 -7.69
C LEU A 34 7.33 -11.65 -7.46
N ASP A 35 7.25 -12.07 -6.20
CA ASP A 35 6.58 -13.30 -5.78
C ASP A 35 5.08 -13.06 -5.60
N GLN A 36 4.29 -13.41 -6.62
CA GLN A 36 2.84 -13.21 -6.59
C GLN A 36 2.15 -14.07 -5.50
N ASP A 37 2.65 -15.26 -5.20
CA ASP A 37 2.04 -16.14 -4.19
C ASP A 37 2.23 -15.56 -2.79
N MET A 38 3.39 -14.96 -2.52
CA MET A 38 3.62 -14.21 -1.28
C MET A 38 2.69 -13.00 -1.17
N ILE A 39 2.51 -12.24 -2.26
CA ILE A 39 1.59 -11.09 -2.28
C ILE A 39 0.17 -11.55 -2.00
N ASP A 40 -0.31 -12.58 -2.69
CA ASP A 40 -1.66 -13.11 -2.52
C ASP A 40 -1.88 -13.61 -1.07
N ALA A 41 -0.84 -14.17 -0.43
CA ALA A 41 -0.89 -14.63 0.95
C ALA A 41 -0.97 -13.49 1.99
N VAL A 42 -0.26 -12.37 1.77
CA VAL A 42 -0.21 -11.26 2.75
C VAL A 42 -1.31 -10.21 2.54
N LEU A 43 -1.82 -10.08 1.32
CA LEU A 43 -2.76 -9.02 0.94
C LEU A 43 -4.02 -8.92 1.82
N PRO A 44 -4.65 -10.02 2.28
CA PRO A 44 -5.82 -9.92 3.17
C PRO A 44 -5.50 -9.27 4.52
N ALA A 45 -4.38 -9.66 5.14
CA ALA A 45 -3.94 -9.11 6.43
C ALA A 45 -3.49 -7.65 6.27
N LEU A 46 -2.76 -7.36 5.20
CA LEU A 46 -2.33 -6.00 4.86
C LEU A 46 -3.53 -5.07 4.63
N THR A 47 -4.55 -5.55 3.92
CA THR A 47 -5.80 -4.79 3.66
C THR A 47 -6.50 -4.40 4.96
N THR A 48 -6.61 -5.36 5.88
CA THR A 48 -7.21 -5.10 7.20
C THR A 48 -6.45 -4.02 7.95
N LYS A 49 -5.12 -4.12 8.01
CA LYS A 49 -4.28 -3.13 8.70
C LYS A 49 -4.27 -1.77 8.02
N ALA A 50 -4.28 -1.72 6.69
CA ALA A 50 -4.38 -0.46 5.95
C ALA A 50 -5.68 0.28 6.26
N ARG A 51 -6.82 -0.43 6.37
CA ARG A 51 -8.10 0.18 6.77
C ARG A 51 -8.08 0.67 8.22
N GLU A 52 -7.56 -0.12 9.15
CA GLU A 52 -7.40 0.33 10.55
C GLU A 52 -6.54 1.60 10.65
N MET A 53 -5.46 1.69 9.85
CA MET A 53 -4.60 2.88 9.82
C MET A 53 -5.29 4.10 9.20
N LEU A 54 -6.16 3.91 8.20
CA LEU A 54 -6.96 4.99 7.64
C LEU A 54 -7.87 5.61 8.70
N ASP A 55 -8.66 4.77 9.36
CA ASP A 55 -9.61 5.18 10.40
C ASP A 55 -8.88 5.85 11.57
N LEU A 56 -7.74 5.29 11.98
CA LEU A 56 -6.91 5.87 13.02
C LEU A 56 -6.39 7.25 12.60
N GLY A 57 -5.83 7.40 11.40
CA GLY A 57 -5.32 8.69 10.93
C GLY A 57 -6.40 9.77 10.85
N GLU A 58 -7.60 9.41 10.37
CA GLU A 58 -8.75 10.33 10.35
C GLU A 58 -9.14 10.76 11.77
N SER A 59 -9.21 9.80 12.71
CA SER A 59 -9.55 10.11 14.12
C SER A 59 -8.54 11.02 14.81
N LEU A 60 -7.26 10.92 14.43
CA LEU A 60 -6.17 11.62 15.09
C LEU A 60 -5.86 12.98 14.46
N THR A 61 -6.01 13.11 13.15
CA THR A 61 -5.53 14.29 12.40
C THR A 61 -6.61 14.97 11.56
N GLY A 62 -7.80 14.36 11.44
CA GLY A 62 -8.82 14.77 10.47
C GLY A 62 -8.45 14.43 9.02
N HIS A 63 -7.29 13.82 8.78
CA HIS A 63 -6.87 13.34 7.47
C HIS A 63 -6.70 11.81 7.49
N PRO A 64 -7.41 11.07 6.61
CA PRO A 64 -7.28 9.61 6.53
C PRO A 64 -5.84 9.12 6.36
N GLY A 65 -5.41 8.18 7.21
CA GLY A 65 -4.11 7.50 7.10
C GLY A 65 -2.87 8.32 7.49
N LEU A 66 -3.02 9.56 7.95
CA LEU A 66 -1.88 10.36 8.40
C LEU A 66 -1.62 10.09 9.90
N PRO A 67 -0.40 9.67 10.29
CA PRO A 67 -0.05 9.54 11.71
C PRO A 67 0.09 10.92 12.38
N LEU A 68 -0.07 10.97 13.72
CA LEU A 68 0.13 12.19 14.50
C LEU A 68 1.55 12.74 14.36
N ASP A 69 2.53 11.84 14.47
CA ASP A 69 3.94 12.15 14.35
C ASP A 69 4.48 11.61 13.02
N PRO A 70 5.44 12.29 12.37
CA PRO A 70 6.06 11.80 11.16
C PRO A 70 6.64 10.39 11.32
N THR A 71 6.41 9.52 10.33
CA THR A 71 7.01 8.19 10.32
C THR A 71 8.54 8.31 10.34
N PRO A 72 9.25 7.72 11.31
CA PRO A 72 10.70 7.81 11.39
C PRO A 72 11.38 7.31 10.11
N ASN A 73 12.41 8.01 9.64
CA ASN A 73 13.23 7.51 8.55
C ASN A 73 14.05 6.31 9.06
N MET A 74 13.84 5.14 8.45
CA MET A 74 14.52 3.89 8.84
C MET A 74 15.89 3.72 8.14
N VAL A 75 16.27 4.62 7.24
CA VAL A 75 17.58 4.62 6.57
C VAL A 75 18.59 5.35 7.45
N SER A 76 19.68 4.67 7.81
CA SER A 76 20.83 5.31 8.47
C SER A 76 21.63 6.12 7.44
N ASN A 77 22.01 7.36 7.79
CA ASN A 77 22.92 8.19 7.00
C ASN A 77 24.34 7.63 6.96
#